data_AF-A0A7W1SHK5-F1
#
_entry.id   AF-A0A7W1SHK5-F1
#
_cell.length_a   1.000
_cell.length_b   1.000
_cell.length_c   1.000
_cell.angle_alpha   90.00
_cell.angle_beta   90.00
_cell.angle_gamma   90.00
#
_symmetry.space_group_name_H-M   'P 1'
#
loop_
_entity.id
_entity.type
_entity.pdbx_description
1 polymer ?
#
loop_
_entity_poly.entity_id
_entity_poly.type
_entity_poly.pdbx_seq_one_letter_code
_entity_poly.pdbx_strand_id
1 'polypeptide(L)'
;MTAKANESALAAVAEGRHPNPFSVLGPHVEHDLLVIRACLPGAETVAVTRNGGADAVAMKRRHPAGLFEASLPHDGGEIPDYRLRAAYRGDYTAEIDDPYRYGRVISDYDLYLFGEGNNVRIYQKFGAHPMTIGDAAGVHFAVWAPNAQRVSAVGDFNNWDGRVHPMRSLGASGVWEIFIPGVTVNQRYKFEIRTQQGGLLVKTDPYGFAFEVPPLSAAVIYADAYEWGDSHWMDSRAEQGSWFHRPLSVYEVHLGSWMRVPDEGDRYLTYRELAERLIPYVKEMGYTHIELLPVMEHPFSGSWGYQVTGFFAPTSRFGAPHEFKAFVDECHRQGIGVLLDWVPGHFPKDAFALAQFDGTSLYEHADPRQGEHREWGTLIFNYGRNEVRNFLISNALFWLREYHIDGLRVDAVASMLYLDYSRQEGEWLPNRFGGRENLDAIDFMRQLNTVTHGEEPGSITVAEESTSWPSVSRPAY
;
A
#
# COMPACT_ATOMS: atom_id res chain seq x y z
N MET A 1 11.23 -15.88 29.39
CA MET A 1 10.31 -16.70 30.21
C MET A 1 8.99 -16.79 29.48
N THR A 2 8.83 -17.80 28.62
CA THR A 2 7.61 -18.03 27.85
C THR A 2 6.58 -18.70 28.77
N ALA A 3 5.62 -17.91 29.23
CA ALA A 3 4.49 -18.42 29.98
C ALA A 3 3.67 -19.35 29.07
N LYS A 4 3.31 -20.53 29.59
CA LYS A 4 2.33 -21.44 28.96
C LYS A 4 1.15 -20.62 28.43
N ALA A 5 0.82 -20.77 27.15
CA ALA A 5 -0.29 -20.03 26.55
C ALA A 5 -1.58 -20.26 27.37
N ASN A 6 -2.16 -19.17 27.89
CA ASN A 6 -3.41 -19.24 28.65
C ASN A 6 -4.54 -19.75 27.73
N GLU A 7 -5.46 -20.57 28.24
CA GLU A 7 -6.60 -21.12 27.48
C GLU A 7 -7.44 -20.02 26.80
N SER A 8 -7.52 -18.83 27.42
CA SER A 8 -8.18 -17.67 26.82
C SER A 8 -7.49 -17.18 25.54
N ALA A 9 -6.16 -17.24 25.47
CA ALA A 9 -5.39 -16.85 24.29
C ALA A 9 -5.54 -17.88 23.16
N LEU A 10 -5.53 -19.18 23.51
CA LEU A 10 -5.81 -20.28 22.58
C LEU A 10 -7.21 -20.13 21.96
N ALA A 11 -8.23 -19.87 22.79
CA ALA A 11 -9.59 -19.61 22.33
C ALA A 11 -9.67 -18.37 21.42
N ALA A 12 -9.03 -17.27 21.80
CA ALA A 12 -9.02 -16.05 20.99
C ALA A 12 -8.36 -16.24 19.61
N VAL A 13 -7.29 -17.04 19.52
CA VAL A 13 -6.69 -17.40 18.22
C VAL A 13 -7.65 -18.26 17.41
N ALA A 14 -8.22 -19.30 18.03
CA ALA A 14 -9.14 -20.22 17.37
C ALA A 14 -10.44 -19.54 16.88
N GLU A 15 -10.86 -18.46 17.55
CA GLU A 15 -12.01 -17.63 17.17
C GLU A 15 -11.65 -16.48 16.21
N GLY A 16 -10.37 -16.33 15.85
CA GLY A 16 -9.92 -15.26 14.94
C GLY A 16 -10.07 -13.86 15.55
N ARG A 17 -9.74 -13.70 16.84
CA ARG A 17 -9.83 -12.42 17.58
C ARG A 17 -8.50 -11.97 18.20
N HIS A 18 -7.44 -12.77 18.12
CA HIS A 18 -6.19 -12.48 18.81
C HIS A 18 -5.33 -11.45 18.03
N PRO A 19 -4.85 -10.37 18.66
CA PRO A 19 -4.10 -9.31 17.98
C PRO A 19 -2.63 -9.66 17.72
N ASN A 20 -2.08 -10.65 18.40
CA ASN A 20 -0.70 -11.11 18.19
C ASN A 20 -0.62 -12.64 18.13
N PRO A 21 -1.05 -13.28 17.02
CA PRO A 21 -1.07 -14.75 16.93
C PRO A 21 0.29 -15.40 17.16
N PHE A 22 1.40 -14.70 16.89
CA PHE A 22 2.78 -15.18 17.11
C PHE A 22 3.12 -15.42 18.59
N SER A 23 2.37 -14.84 19.54
CA SER A 23 2.55 -15.16 20.95
C SER A 23 1.95 -16.51 21.35
N VAL A 24 1.27 -17.19 20.43
CA VAL A 24 0.55 -18.46 20.67
C VAL A 24 0.94 -19.51 19.63
N LEU A 25 0.84 -19.16 18.34
CA LEU A 25 1.15 -19.99 17.19
C LEU A 25 2.66 -20.04 16.91
N GLY A 26 3.06 -21.01 16.11
CA GLY A 26 4.45 -21.27 15.79
C GLY A 26 5.18 -22.02 16.92
N PRO A 27 6.52 -21.98 16.91
CA PRO A 27 7.35 -22.69 17.87
C PRO A 27 7.61 -21.86 19.15
N HIS A 28 7.43 -22.49 20.32
CA HIS A 28 7.68 -21.90 21.64
C HIS A 28 8.54 -22.85 22.47
N VAL A 29 9.63 -22.35 23.02
CA VAL A 29 10.45 -23.13 23.97
C VAL A 29 9.87 -22.98 25.37
N GLU A 30 9.45 -24.09 25.96
CA GLU A 30 8.91 -24.20 27.32
C GLU A 30 9.74 -25.23 28.11
N HIS A 31 10.74 -24.75 28.88
CA HIS A 31 11.73 -25.59 29.56
C HIS A 31 12.53 -26.47 28.57
N ASP A 32 12.39 -27.79 28.68
CA ASP A 32 13.02 -28.83 27.86
C ASP A 32 12.13 -29.29 26.68
N LEU A 33 11.04 -28.55 26.40
CA LEU A 33 10.11 -28.85 25.34
C LEU A 33 10.03 -27.74 24.30
N LEU A 34 9.99 -28.13 23.03
CA LEU A 34 9.57 -27.30 21.92
C LEU A 34 8.07 -27.57 21.68
N VAL A 35 7.24 -26.57 21.98
CA VAL A 35 5.80 -26.61 21.75
C VAL A 35 5.51 -25.91 20.43
N ILE A 36 4.95 -26.64 19.46
CA ILE A 36 4.55 -26.10 18.16
C ILE A 36 3.02 -26.06 18.11
N ARG A 37 2.47 -24.89 17.80
CA ARG A 37 1.02 -24.67 17.69
C ARG A 37 0.65 -24.14 16.32
N ALA A 38 -0.38 -24.72 15.72
CA ALA A 38 -0.88 -24.30 14.41
C ALA A 38 -2.42 -24.16 14.45
N CYS A 39 -2.94 -23.11 13.82
CA CYS A 39 -4.38 -22.95 13.59
C CYS A 39 -4.66 -23.17 12.10
N LEU A 40 -5.17 -24.35 11.75
CA LEU A 40 -5.46 -24.76 10.37
C LEU A 40 -6.96 -25.11 10.27
N PRO A 41 -7.82 -24.13 9.95
CA PRO A 41 -9.25 -24.35 9.78
C PRO A 41 -9.55 -25.47 8.78
N GLY A 42 -10.45 -26.38 9.15
CA GLY A 42 -10.86 -27.50 8.28
C GLY A 42 -9.91 -28.69 8.23
N ALA A 43 -8.70 -28.61 8.80
CA ALA A 43 -7.82 -29.78 8.90
C ALA A 43 -8.41 -30.85 9.84
N GLU A 44 -8.32 -32.11 9.45
CA GLU A 44 -8.76 -33.27 10.22
C GLU A 44 -7.66 -33.77 11.16
N THR A 45 -6.43 -33.81 10.67
CA THR A 45 -5.23 -34.15 11.45
C THR A 45 -4.05 -33.29 11.01
N VAL A 46 -3.14 -32.99 11.93
CA VAL A 46 -1.89 -32.29 11.64
C VAL A 46 -0.75 -33.03 12.33
N ALA A 47 0.40 -33.12 11.66
CA ALA A 47 1.63 -33.64 12.22
C ALA A 47 2.81 -32.70 11.94
N VAL A 48 3.80 -32.69 12.82
CA VAL A 48 5.07 -31.97 12.63
C VAL A 48 6.11 -32.93 12.07
N THR A 49 6.81 -32.52 11.02
CA THR A 49 7.99 -33.21 10.46
C THR A 49 9.20 -32.31 10.65
N ARG A 50 10.34 -32.85 11.11
CA ARG A 50 11.57 -32.07 11.37
C ARG A 50 12.63 -32.37 10.32
N ASN A 51 13.38 -31.35 9.90
CA ASN A 51 14.55 -31.46 9.02
C ASN A 51 14.32 -32.32 7.75
N GLY A 52 13.11 -32.28 7.18
CA GLY A 52 12.74 -33.11 6.01
C GLY A 52 12.71 -34.63 6.27
N GLY A 53 12.74 -35.07 7.53
CA GLY A 53 12.69 -36.48 7.92
C GLY A 53 11.28 -37.10 7.78
N ALA A 54 11.24 -38.43 7.69
CA ALA A 54 9.99 -39.20 7.60
C ALA A 54 9.21 -39.27 8.93
N ASP A 55 9.88 -38.99 10.05
CA ASP A 55 9.28 -39.07 11.39
C ASP A 55 8.33 -37.88 11.61
N ALA A 56 7.03 -38.19 11.56
CA ALA A 56 5.96 -37.24 11.79
C ALA A 56 5.41 -37.39 13.22
N VAL A 57 5.44 -36.31 14.00
CA VAL A 57 4.85 -36.26 15.34
C VAL A 57 3.43 -35.71 15.23
N ALA A 58 2.43 -36.55 15.51
CA ALA A 58 1.03 -36.15 15.48
C ALA A 58 0.75 -35.03 16.49
N MET A 59 0.06 -33.98 16.04
CA MET A 59 -0.38 -32.88 16.88
C MET A 59 -1.75 -33.19 17.50
N LYS A 60 -1.90 -32.91 18.80
CA LYS A 60 -3.17 -33.02 19.51
C LYS A 60 -4.07 -31.84 19.13
N ARG A 61 -5.30 -32.12 18.72
CA ARG A 61 -6.33 -31.09 18.54
C ARG A 61 -6.67 -30.47 19.90
N ARG A 62 -6.48 -29.16 20.03
CA ARG A 62 -6.78 -28.37 21.23
C ARG A 62 -8.12 -27.63 21.12
N HIS A 63 -8.58 -27.32 19.90
CA HIS A 63 -9.86 -26.65 19.67
C HIS A 63 -10.53 -27.16 18.39
N PRO A 64 -11.88 -27.30 18.34
CA PRO A 64 -12.60 -27.77 17.15
C PRO A 64 -12.42 -26.85 15.92
N ALA A 65 -12.13 -25.56 16.12
CA ALA A 65 -11.87 -24.61 15.03
C ALA A 65 -10.56 -24.86 14.25
N GLY A 66 -9.80 -25.91 14.59
CA GLY A 66 -8.58 -26.29 13.87
C GLY A 66 -7.29 -25.87 14.57
N LEU A 67 -7.31 -25.70 15.90
CA LEU A 67 -6.10 -25.46 16.68
C LEU A 67 -5.47 -26.79 17.10
N PHE A 68 -4.19 -26.97 16.77
CA PHE A 68 -3.40 -28.16 17.05
C PHE A 68 -2.12 -27.81 17.80
N GLU A 69 -1.63 -28.74 18.63
CA GLU A 69 -0.41 -28.57 19.41
C GLU A 69 0.39 -29.88 19.44
N ALA A 70 1.71 -29.79 19.25
CA ALA A 70 2.65 -30.87 19.56
C ALA A 70 3.70 -30.37 20.54
N SER A 71 4.12 -31.24 21.45
CA SER A 71 5.25 -31.02 22.35
C SER A 71 6.34 -32.01 21.98
N LEU A 72 7.53 -31.51 21.70
CA LEU A 72 8.66 -32.32 21.29
C LEU A 72 9.85 -32.04 22.22
N PRO A 73 10.76 -33.00 22.46
CA PRO A 73 11.98 -32.72 23.20
C PRO A 73 12.79 -31.59 22.53
N HIS A 74 13.39 -30.75 23.37
CA HIS A 74 14.27 -29.65 22.98
C HIS A 74 15.50 -29.63 23.89
N ASP A 75 16.67 -29.53 23.29
CA ASP A 75 17.99 -29.61 23.94
C ASP A 75 18.57 -28.24 24.32
N GLY A 76 17.80 -27.16 24.13
CA GLY A 76 18.21 -25.78 24.40
C GLY A 76 19.00 -25.13 23.25
N GLY A 77 19.13 -25.81 22.11
CA GLY A 77 19.72 -25.26 20.89
C GLY A 77 18.79 -24.32 20.13
N GLU A 78 19.11 -24.08 18.85
CA GLU A 78 18.20 -23.36 17.95
C GLU A 78 16.95 -24.19 17.64
N ILE A 79 15.87 -23.51 17.26
CA ILE A 79 14.64 -24.18 16.82
C ILE A 79 14.93 -24.87 15.48
N PRO A 80 14.79 -26.21 15.38
CA PRO A 80 15.10 -26.92 14.14
C PRO A 80 14.11 -26.55 13.04
N ASP A 81 14.53 -26.75 11.79
CA ASP A 81 13.61 -26.61 10.66
C ASP A 81 12.50 -27.67 10.73
N TYR A 82 11.28 -27.28 10.37
CA TYR A 82 10.13 -28.17 10.41
C TYR A 82 9.05 -27.79 9.39
N ARG A 83 8.22 -28.77 9.02
CA ARG A 83 7.01 -28.58 8.22
C ARG A 83 5.80 -29.18 8.92
N LEU A 84 4.64 -28.57 8.71
CA LEU A 84 3.35 -29.07 9.14
C LEU A 84 2.74 -29.90 8.01
N ARG A 85 2.39 -31.16 8.29
CA ARG A 85 1.62 -32.00 7.37
C ARG A 85 0.18 -32.04 7.82
N ALA A 86 -0.70 -31.37 7.08
CA ALA A 86 -2.12 -31.28 7.38
C ALA A 86 -2.94 -32.13 6.40
N ALA A 87 -3.81 -32.98 6.94
CA ALA A 87 -4.78 -33.73 6.15
C ALA A 87 -6.16 -33.06 6.24
N TYR A 88 -6.82 -32.93 5.11
CA TYR A 88 -8.15 -32.35 4.94
C TYR A 88 -9.11 -33.39 4.35
N ARG A 89 -10.40 -33.05 4.32
CA ARG A 89 -11.42 -33.89 3.69
C ARG A 89 -11.10 -34.17 2.23
N GLY A 90 -11.42 -35.40 1.78
CA GLY A 90 -11.24 -35.83 0.40
C GLY A 90 -9.80 -36.22 0.06
N ASP A 91 -9.07 -36.79 1.03
CA ASP A 91 -7.69 -37.29 0.89
C ASP A 91 -6.66 -36.22 0.46
N TYR A 92 -6.99 -34.94 0.63
CA TYR A 92 -6.08 -33.84 0.36
C TYR A 92 -5.11 -33.66 1.54
N THR A 93 -3.81 -33.75 1.25
CA THR A 93 -2.75 -33.46 2.23
C THR A 93 -1.89 -32.31 1.76
N ALA A 94 -1.64 -31.34 2.65
CA ALA A 94 -0.73 -30.23 2.40
C ALA A 94 0.50 -30.32 3.32
N GLU A 95 1.66 -30.06 2.75
CA GLU A 95 2.87 -29.77 3.51
C GLU A 95 3.04 -28.25 3.55
N ILE A 96 3.15 -27.70 4.76
CA ILE A 96 3.08 -26.27 5.02
C ILE A 96 4.33 -25.85 5.78
N ASP A 97 5.01 -24.83 5.29
CA ASP A 97 6.01 -24.10 6.08
C ASP A 97 5.28 -23.09 6.97
N ASP A 98 5.51 -23.15 8.29
CA ASP A 98 4.71 -22.43 9.28
C ASP A 98 5.00 -20.91 9.23
N PRO A 99 4.05 -20.05 8.82
CA PRO A 99 4.26 -18.60 8.79
C PRO A 99 4.62 -18.01 10.16
N TYR A 100 4.21 -18.66 11.25
CA TYR A 100 4.41 -18.17 12.61
C TYR A 100 5.78 -18.51 13.21
N ARG A 101 6.65 -19.21 12.46
CA ARG A 101 8.05 -19.42 12.88
C ARG A 101 8.97 -18.25 12.50
N TYR A 102 8.51 -17.31 11.68
CA TYR A 102 9.32 -16.20 11.19
C TYR A 102 9.23 -14.95 12.08
N GLY A 103 10.40 -14.36 12.34
CA GLY A 103 10.56 -13.17 13.17
C GLY A 103 10.00 -11.89 12.54
N ARG A 104 10.18 -10.76 13.25
CA ARG A 104 9.81 -9.42 12.78
C ARG A 104 10.64 -8.99 11.57
N VAL A 105 9.97 -8.36 10.59
CA VAL A 105 10.65 -7.76 9.42
C VAL A 105 10.74 -6.24 9.60
N ILE A 106 9.67 -5.60 10.08
CA ILE A 106 9.67 -4.16 10.35
C ILE A 106 10.41 -3.85 11.65
N SER A 107 11.45 -3.02 11.55
CA SER A 107 12.30 -2.61 12.67
C SER A 107 11.63 -1.55 13.55
N ASP A 108 12.10 -1.39 14.78
CA ASP A 108 11.60 -0.32 15.66
C ASP A 108 11.96 1.09 15.13
N TYR A 109 13.03 1.21 14.33
CA TYR A 109 13.40 2.47 13.66
C TYR A 109 12.40 2.83 12.56
N ASP A 110 11.97 1.85 11.76
CA ASP A 110 10.93 2.06 10.74
C ASP A 110 9.62 2.55 11.37
N LEU A 111 9.21 1.92 12.49
CA LEU A 111 8.00 2.29 13.24
C LEU A 111 8.11 3.69 13.85
N TYR A 112 9.28 4.04 14.39
CA TYR A 112 9.53 5.37 14.93
C TYR A 112 9.40 6.44 13.85
N LEU A 113 10.09 6.28 12.72
CA LEU A 113 10.02 7.24 11.62
C LEU A 113 8.60 7.36 11.05
N PHE A 114 7.87 6.25 10.95
CA PHE A 114 6.47 6.26 10.51
C PHE A 114 5.55 7.01 11.47
N GLY A 115 5.69 6.78 12.79
CA GLY A 115 4.90 7.47 13.81
C GLY A 115 5.18 8.98 13.89
N GLU A 116 6.42 9.39 13.60
CA GLU A 116 6.80 10.82 13.47
C GLU A 116 6.41 11.42 12.11
N GLY A 117 5.96 10.60 11.16
CA GLY A 117 5.53 11.01 9.83
C GLY A 117 6.67 11.34 8.86
N ASN A 118 7.86 10.78 9.08
CA ASN A 118 9.12 11.13 8.40
C ASN A 118 9.75 9.97 7.63
N ASN A 119 9.11 8.81 7.53
CA ASN A 119 9.65 7.69 6.76
C ASN A 119 9.33 7.84 5.27
N VAL A 120 10.16 8.60 4.54
CA VAL A 120 9.95 8.91 3.12
C VAL A 120 9.93 7.68 2.18
N ARG A 121 10.44 6.54 2.64
CA ARG A 121 10.48 5.26 1.90
C ARG A 121 9.60 4.18 2.54
N ILE A 122 8.55 4.58 3.26
CA ILE A 122 7.71 3.63 3.99
C ILE A 122 7.03 2.60 3.07
N TYR A 123 6.82 2.93 1.79
CA TYR A 123 6.36 1.97 0.78
C TYR A 123 7.30 0.75 0.61
N GLN A 124 8.58 0.83 1.01
CA GLN A 124 9.49 -0.31 1.00
C GLN A 124 9.25 -1.29 2.16
N LYS A 125 8.33 -0.96 3.08
CA LYS A 125 8.00 -1.73 4.27
C LYS A 125 6.52 -2.12 4.33
N PHE A 126 5.62 -1.21 3.94
CA PHE A 126 4.20 -1.49 3.80
C PHE A 126 3.86 -2.04 2.42
N GLY A 127 2.75 -2.76 2.33
CA GLY A 127 2.35 -3.42 1.11
C GLY A 127 2.65 -4.91 1.16
N ALA A 128 2.86 -5.50 -0.01
CA ALA A 128 3.32 -6.87 -0.19
C ALA A 128 4.71 -6.91 -0.84
N HIS A 129 5.70 -7.43 -0.13
CA HIS A 129 7.10 -7.48 -0.56
C HIS A 129 7.58 -8.93 -0.69
N PRO A 130 7.75 -9.42 -1.94
CA PRO A 130 8.44 -10.69 -2.17
C PRO A 130 9.86 -10.64 -1.58
N MET A 131 10.19 -11.60 -0.72
CA MET A 131 11.50 -11.65 -0.07
C MET A 131 11.88 -13.07 0.33
N THR A 132 13.13 -13.23 0.76
CA THR A 132 13.64 -14.49 1.32
C THR A 132 14.07 -14.29 2.77
N ILE A 133 13.57 -15.12 3.69
CA ILE A 133 14.00 -15.14 5.10
C ILE A 133 14.60 -16.53 5.38
N GLY A 134 15.90 -16.57 5.61
CA GLY A 134 16.63 -17.84 5.69
C GLY A 134 16.66 -18.52 4.32
N ASP A 135 16.12 -19.73 4.24
CA ASP A 135 15.96 -20.53 3.03
C ASP A 135 14.56 -20.42 2.40
N ALA A 136 13.63 -19.73 3.05
CA ALA A 136 12.25 -19.65 2.63
C ALA A 136 11.98 -18.39 1.79
N ALA A 137 11.62 -18.59 0.53
CA ALA A 137 11.02 -17.57 -0.32
C ALA A 137 9.54 -17.41 0.02
N GLY A 138 9.06 -16.17 0.06
CA GLY A 138 7.67 -15.85 0.36
C GLY A 138 7.39 -14.36 0.20
N VAL A 139 6.33 -13.90 0.84
CA VAL A 139 5.91 -12.50 0.79
C VAL A 139 5.70 -11.97 2.19
N HIS A 140 6.32 -10.84 2.50
CA HIS A 140 6.02 -10.05 3.69
C HIS A 140 4.87 -9.10 3.37
N PHE A 141 3.85 -9.10 4.23
CA PHE A 141 2.72 -8.19 4.17
C PHE A 141 2.75 -7.28 5.38
N ALA A 142 2.51 -5.99 5.17
CA ALA A 142 2.29 -5.06 6.26
C ALA A 142 1.28 -3.96 5.93
N VAL A 143 0.49 -3.58 6.94
CA VAL A 143 -0.57 -2.57 6.80
C VAL A 143 -0.79 -1.82 8.12
N TRP A 144 -1.16 -0.55 8.02
CA TRP A 144 -1.50 0.28 9.17
C TRP A 144 -3.01 0.24 9.45
N ALA A 145 -3.39 -0.25 10.64
CA ALA A 145 -4.78 -0.37 11.08
C ALA A 145 -4.83 -0.34 12.62
N PRO A 146 -4.52 0.80 13.25
CA PRO A 146 -4.30 0.89 14.70
C PRO A 146 -5.50 0.49 15.54
N ASN A 147 -6.71 0.70 15.04
CA ASN A 147 -7.93 0.40 15.76
C ASN A 147 -8.49 -0.99 15.43
N ALA A 148 -7.84 -1.78 14.58
CA ALA A 148 -8.29 -3.13 14.30
C ALA A 148 -8.17 -4.04 15.54
N GLN A 149 -9.13 -4.94 15.72
CA GLN A 149 -9.02 -6.04 16.68
C GLN A 149 -8.11 -7.15 16.13
N ARG A 150 -8.17 -7.40 14.82
CA ARG A 150 -7.33 -8.37 14.10
C ARG A 150 -7.26 -7.98 12.63
N VAL A 151 -6.08 -8.11 12.03
CA VAL A 151 -5.90 -8.04 10.57
C VAL A 151 -5.41 -9.40 10.05
N SER A 152 -5.83 -9.78 8.85
CA SER A 152 -5.38 -11.01 8.18
C SER A 152 -5.09 -10.73 6.72
N ALA A 153 -4.00 -11.30 6.19
CA ALA A 153 -3.74 -11.29 4.77
C ALA A 153 -4.61 -12.38 4.11
N VAL A 154 -5.44 -12.00 3.15
CA VAL A 154 -6.35 -12.91 2.44
C VAL A 154 -6.11 -12.82 0.95
N GLY A 155 -6.16 -13.96 0.25
CA GLY A 155 -5.91 -13.98 -1.17
C GLY A 155 -6.01 -15.38 -1.75
N ASP A 156 -5.51 -15.52 -2.98
CA ASP A 156 -5.51 -16.79 -3.71
C ASP A 156 -4.80 -17.91 -2.90
N PHE A 157 -3.71 -17.58 -2.21
CA PHE A 157 -2.90 -18.53 -1.41
C PHE A 157 -3.61 -19.13 -0.21
N ASN A 158 -4.73 -18.58 0.24
CA ASN A 158 -5.50 -19.11 1.38
C ASN A 158 -7.00 -19.16 1.13
N ASN A 159 -7.41 -19.20 -0.15
CA ASN A 159 -8.82 -19.23 -0.55
C ASN A 159 -9.65 -18.11 0.10
N TRP A 160 -9.03 -16.94 0.28
CA TRP A 160 -9.67 -15.76 0.86
C TRP A 160 -10.20 -15.96 2.30
N ASP A 161 -9.67 -16.93 3.06
CA ASP A 161 -10.07 -17.19 4.45
C ASP A 161 -9.17 -16.45 5.47
N GLY A 162 -9.71 -15.39 6.06
CA GLY A 162 -9.01 -14.57 7.07
C GLY A 162 -8.70 -15.28 8.39
N ARG A 163 -9.08 -16.54 8.57
CA ARG A 163 -8.67 -17.33 9.75
C ARG A 163 -7.32 -18.02 9.57
N VAL A 164 -6.83 -18.14 8.34
CA VAL A 164 -5.63 -18.93 8.00
C VAL A 164 -4.34 -18.13 8.24
N HIS A 165 -4.31 -16.85 7.85
CA HIS A 165 -3.12 -15.99 7.97
C HIS A 165 -3.37 -14.69 8.76
N PRO A 166 -3.83 -14.76 10.03
CA PRO A 166 -3.89 -13.58 10.90
C PRO A 166 -2.49 -13.02 11.19
N MET A 167 -2.37 -11.70 11.11
CA MET A 167 -1.14 -10.92 11.25
C MET A 167 -0.86 -10.57 12.72
N ARG A 168 0.38 -10.24 13.08
CA ARG A 168 0.70 -9.66 14.40
C ARG A 168 0.60 -8.15 14.38
N SER A 169 -0.01 -7.58 15.41
CA SER A 169 0.14 -6.17 15.76
C SER A 169 1.52 -5.89 16.33
N LEU A 170 2.17 -4.82 15.87
CA LEU A 170 3.42 -4.27 16.39
C LEU A 170 3.15 -3.20 17.45
N GLY A 171 2.19 -3.48 18.34
CA GLY A 171 1.87 -2.69 19.52
C GLY A 171 1.31 -1.31 19.20
N ALA A 172 1.81 -0.29 19.91
CA ALA A 172 1.29 1.09 19.85
C ALA A 172 1.45 1.76 18.48
N SER A 173 2.29 1.22 17.58
CA SER A 173 2.41 1.72 16.21
C SER A 173 1.14 1.51 15.38
N GLY A 174 0.29 0.55 15.76
CA GLY A 174 -0.89 0.17 14.99
C GLY A 174 -0.59 -0.54 13.67
N VAL A 175 0.67 -0.90 13.44
CA VAL A 175 1.11 -1.65 12.26
C VAL A 175 0.88 -3.14 12.47
N TRP A 176 0.41 -3.81 11.43
CA TRP A 176 0.24 -5.25 11.37
C TRP A 176 1.19 -5.84 10.35
N GLU A 177 1.82 -6.97 10.65
CA GLU A 177 2.66 -7.69 9.68
C GLU A 177 2.57 -9.22 9.76
N ILE A 178 2.94 -9.87 8.65
CA ILE A 178 3.20 -11.31 8.56
C ILE A 178 4.14 -11.59 7.39
N PHE A 179 5.01 -12.59 7.51
CA PHE A 179 5.68 -13.20 6.36
C PHE A 179 5.03 -14.55 6.09
N ILE A 180 4.63 -14.80 4.83
CA ILE A 180 3.99 -16.05 4.43
C ILE A 180 4.91 -16.77 3.43
N PRO A 181 5.54 -17.90 3.83
CA PRO A 181 6.39 -18.68 2.94
C PRO A 181 5.57 -19.31 1.80
N GLY A 182 6.19 -19.46 0.63
CA GLY A 182 5.60 -20.10 -0.54
C GLY A 182 4.59 -19.25 -1.32
N VAL A 183 4.22 -18.07 -0.83
CA VAL A 183 3.44 -17.09 -1.60
C VAL A 183 4.30 -16.50 -2.71
N THR A 184 3.73 -16.36 -3.91
CA THR A 184 4.44 -15.90 -5.11
C THR A 184 3.82 -14.63 -5.68
N VAL A 185 4.58 -13.95 -6.55
CA VAL A 185 4.08 -12.84 -7.38
C VAL A 185 2.87 -13.26 -8.24
N ASN A 186 2.12 -12.26 -8.72
CA ASN A 186 0.90 -12.37 -9.53
C ASN A 186 -0.33 -12.95 -8.81
N GLN A 187 -0.22 -13.32 -7.53
CA GLN A 187 -1.38 -13.71 -6.75
C GLN A 187 -2.14 -12.47 -6.26
N ARG A 188 -3.46 -12.58 -6.19
CA ARG A 188 -4.34 -11.51 -5.71
C ARG A 188 -4.50 -11.58 -4.20
N TYR A 189 -4.57 -10.42 -3.56
CA TYR A 189 -4.76 -10.33 -2.13
C TYR A 189 -5.51 -9.06 -1.70
N LYS A 190 -6.02 -9.10 -0.46
CA LYS A 190 -6.61 -8.01 0.32
C LYS A 190 -6.26 -8.20 1.80
N PHE A 191 -6.65 -7.25 2.62
CA PHE A 191 -6.65 -7.37 4.07
C PHE A 191 -8.06 -7.57 4.61
N GLU A 192 -8.30 -8.64 5.37
CA GLU A 192 -9.50 -8.80 6.17
C GLU A 192 -9.25 -8.17 7.55
N ILE A 193 -10.02 -7.13 7.86
CA ILE A 193 -9.90 -6.36 9.10
C ILE A 193 -11.13 -6.63 9.96
N ARG A 194 -10.90 -7.13 11.17
CA ARG A 194 -11.92 -7.22 12.21
C ARG A 194 -11.88 -5.95 13.05
N THR A 195 -12.96 -5.18 13.07
CA THR A 195 -13.05 -3.94 13.85
C THR A 195 -13.18 -4.23 15.34
N GLN A 196 -13.00 -3.22 16.21
CA GLN A 196 -13.26 -3.38 17.66
C GLN A 196 -14.70 -3.81 17.98
N GLN A 197 -15.64 -3.45 17.12
CA GLN A 197 -17.06 -3.81 17.25
C GLN A 197 -17.33 -5.25 16.77
N GLY A 198 -16.32 -5.95 16.24
CA GLY A 198 -16.42 -7.31 15.74
C GLY A 198 -16.89 -7.44 14.29
N GLY A 199 -17.16 -6.33 13.60
CA GLY A 199 -17.49 -6.33 12.17
C GLY A 199 -16.27 -6.71 11.32
N LEU A 200 -16.50 -7.31 10.15
CA LEU A 200 -15.46 -7.65 9.19
C LEU A 200 -15.50 -6.69 8.01
N LEU A 201 -14.33 -6.13 7.70
CA LEU A 201 -14.08 -5.31 6.52
C LEU A 201 -13.07 -6.07 5.63
N VAL A 202 -13.20 -5.93 4.31
CA VAL A 202 -12.22 -6.45 3.37
C VAL A 202 -11.70 -5.28 2.54
N LYS A 203 -10.43 -4.96 2.72
CA LYS A 203 -9.79 -3.76 2.18
C LYS A 203 -8.69 -4.12 1.19
N THR A 204 -8.64 -3.39 0.09
CA THR A 204 -7.47 -3.40 -0.79
C THR A 204 -6.28 -2.76 -0.08
N ASP A 205 -5.08 -3.05 -0.57
CA ASP A 205 -3.86 -2.56 0.04
C ASP A 205 -3.63 -1.08 -0.27
N PRO A 206 -3.56 -0.18 0.73
CA PRO A 206 -3.21 1.23 0.51
C PRO A 206 -1.87 1.42 -0.19
N TYR A 207 -0.93 0.49 0.00
CA TYR A 207 0.43 0.49 -0.55
C TYR A 207 0.61 -0.59 -1.63
N GLY A 208 -0.48 -1.09 -2.23
CA GLY A 208 -0.40 -2.06 -3.32
C GLY A 208 0.29 -1.48 -4.56
N PHE A 209 1.17 -2.26 -5.18
CA PHE A 209 1.95 -1.85 -6.38
C PHE A 209 1.36 -2.31 -7.71
N ALA A 210 0.32 -3.15 -7.66
CA ALA A 210 -0.48 -3.55 -8.81
C ALA A 210 -1.88 -3.92 -8.32
N PHE A 211 -2.87 -3.83 -9.20
CA PHE A 211 -4.26 -4.14 -8.90
C PHE A 211 -4.91 -4.93 -10.04
N GLU A 212 -6.00 -5.63 -9.74
CA GLU A 212 -6.88 -6.17 -10.76
C GLU A 212 -7.53 -5.03 -11.58
N VAL A 213 -7.85 -5.32 -12.84
CA VAL A 213 -8.57 -4.38 -13.70
C VAL A 213 -9.96 -4.07 -13.12
N PRO A 214 -10.34 -2.79 -12.92
CA PRO A 214 -11.66 -2.42 -12.45
C PRO A 214 -12.80 -3.03 -13.28
N PRO A 215 -13.93 -3.42 -12.65
CA PRO A 215 -14.38 -3.08 -11.30
C PRO A 215 -13.87 -4.01 -10.18
N LEU A 216 -12.95 -4.92 -10.49
CA LEU A 216 -12.25 -5.70 -9.47
C LEU A 216 -11.33 -4.79 -8.65
N SER A 217 -10.91 -5.27 -7.48
CA SER A 217 -10.26 -4.41 -6.48
C SER A 217 -9.22 -5.10 -5.61
N ALA A 218 -8.84 -6.34 -5.90
CA ALA A 218 -7.71 -6.93 -5.18
C ALA A 218 -6.41 -6.26 -5.62
N ALA A 219 -5.50 -6.08 -4.67
CA ALA A 219 -4.11 -5.83 -4.99
C ALA A 219 -3.49 -7.12 -5.55
N VAL A 220 -2.46 -6.98 -6.38
CA VAL A 220 -1.70 -8.08 -6.97
C VAL A 220 -0.28 -7.98 -6.46
N ILE A 221 0.26 -9.10 -5.97
CA ILE A 221 1.64 -9.17 -5.48
C ILE A 221 2.57 -8.93 -6.67
N TYR A 222 3.32 -7.85 -6.63
CA TYR A 222 4.21 -7.42 -7.69
C TYR A 222 5.65 -7.40 -7.18
N ALA A 223 6.58 -7.98 -7.95
CA ALA A 223 8.01 -7.78 -7.77
C ALA A 223 8.50 -6.91 -8.92
N ASP A 224 9.15 -5.81 -8.59
CA ASP A 224 9.76 -4.99 -9.61
C ASP A 224 11.10 -5.59 -10.07
N ALA A 225 11.31 -5.58 -11.38
CA ALA A 225 12.53 -6.05 -12.02
C ALA A 225 12.86 -5.23 -13.28
N TYR A 226 12.28 -4.04 -13.43
CA TYR A 226 12.53 -3.19 -14.58
C TYR A 226 13.93 -2.57 -14.51
N GLU A 227 14.68 -2.67 -15.61
CA GLU A 227 16.00 -2.04 -15.76
C GLU A 227 15.85 -0.78 -16.62
N TRP A 228 16.16 0.38 -16.04
CA TRP A 228 16.03 1.68 -16.69
C TRP A 228 17.17 1.99 -17.68
N GLY A 229 16.84 2.66 -18.78
CA GLY A 229 17.78 3.14 -19.80
C GLY A 229 17.99 4.66 -19.83
N ASP A 230 17.58 5.39 -18.80
CA ASP A 230 17.42 6.86 -18.81
C ASP A 230 18.41 7.62 -17.91
N SER A 231 19.50 6.99 -17.45
CA SER A 231 20.43 7.62 -16.49
C SER A 231 20.92 9.01 -16.90
N HIS A 232 21.24 9.21 -18.19
CA HIS A 232 21.65 10.51 -18.72
C HIS A 232 20.58 11.60 -18.55
N TRP A 233 19.28 11.25 -18.69
CA TRP A 233 18.19 12.18 -18.44
C TRP A 233 18.11 12.56 -16.96
N MET A 234 18.15 11.56 -16.08
CA MET A 234 18.05 11.76 -14.63
C MET A 234 19.22 12.59 -14.08
N ASP A 235 20.44 12.31 -14.52
CA ASP A 235 21.64 13.10 -14.19
C ASP A 235 21.50 14.54 -14.68
N SER A 236 21.10 14.71 -15.95
CA SER A 236 20.88 16.03 -16.55
C SER A 236 19.78 16.82 -15.83
N ARG A 237 18.73 16.16 -15.35
CA ARG A 237 17.64 16.80 -14.59
C ARG A 237 18.16 17.37 -13.27
N ALA A 238 18.95 16.59 -12.55
CA ALA A 238 19.53 17.00 -11.28
C ALA A 238 20.57 18.13 -11.45
N GLU A 239 21.43 18.03 -12.47
CA GLU A 239 22.50 19.01 -12.72
C GLU A 239 22.00 20.35 -13.25
N GLN A 240 21.03 20.33 -14.17
CA GLN A 240 20.54 21.56 -14.82
C GLN A 240 19.65 22.41 -13.88
N GLY A 241 19.23 21.85 -12.75
CA GLY A 241 18.53 22.58 -11.69
C GLY A 241 17.18 23.15 -12.14
N SER A 242 16.99 24.46 -11.96
CA SER A 242 15.69 25.12 -12.07
C SER A 242 15.11 25.14 -13.49
N TRP A 243 13.88 24.61 -13.63
CA TRP A 243 13.10 24.66 -14.86
C TRP A 243 12.62 26.07 -15.26
N PHE A 244 12.74 27.07 -14.36
CA PHE A 244 12.37 28.47 -14.68
C PHE A 244 13.23 29.09 -15.79
N HIS A 245 14.36 28.48 -16.14
CA HIS A 245 15.29 28.97 -17.17
C HIS A 245 15.31 28.09 -18.43
N ARG A 246 14.34 27.17 -18.55
CA ARG A 246 14.28 26.15 -19.61
C ARG A 246 12.94 26.21 -20.33
N PRO A 247 12.85 25.80 -21.60
CA PRO A 247 11.58 25.71 -22.30
C PRO A 247 10.72 24.60 -21.68
N LEU A 248 9.54 24.99 -21.18
CA LEU A 248 8.53 24.08 -20.65
C LEU A 248 7.26 24.26 -21.49
N SER A 249 7.03 23.34 -22.41
CA SER A 249 5.84 23.26 -23.25
C SER A 249 5.24 21.88 -23.09
N VAL A 250 4.05 21.83 -22.52
CA VAL A 250 3.40 20.61 -22.03
C VAL A 250 2.27 20.20 -22.97
N TYR A 251 2.22 18.92 -23.30
CA TYR A 251 1.07 18.29 -23.93
C TYR A 251 0.31 17.47 -22.88
N GLU A 252 -0.84 17.99 -22.43
CA GLU A 252 -1.70 17.32 -21.45
C GLU A 252 -2.50 16.19 -22.11
N VAL A 253 -2.53 15.01 -21.49
CA VAL A 253 -3.10 13.79 -22.06
C VAL A 253 -3.86 12.98 -21.02
N HIS A 254 -5.11 12.63 -21.34
CA HIS A 254 -5.81 11.52 -20.70
C HIS A 254 -5.57 10.23 -21.51
N LEU A 255 -4.75 9.32 -20.97
CA LEU A 255 -4.34 8.09 -21.66
C LEU A 255 -5.52 7.24 -22.14
N GLY A 256 -6.60 7.20 -21.36
CA GLY A 256 -7.79 6.41 -21.68
C GLY A 256 -8.66 6.97 -22.81
N SER A 257 -8.36 8.16 -23.36
CA SER A 257 -9.18 8.78 -24.42
C SER A 257 -8.36 9.45 -25.52
N TRP A 258 -7.03 9.51 -25.42
CA TRP A 258 -6.18 10.04 -26.49
C TRP A 258 -6.36 9.28 -27.80
N MET A 259 -6.34 7.95 -27.74
CA MET A 259 -6.59 7.07 -28.87
C MET A 259 -7.11 5.71 -28.37
N ARG A 260 -7.97 5.08 -29.17
CA ARG A 260 -8.50 3.73 -28.96
C ARG A 260 -8.16 2.82 -30.12
N VAL A 261 -8.45 1.53 -29.98
CA VAL A 261 -8.32 0.54 -31.05
C VAL A 261 -9.73 0.10 -31.51
N PRO A 262 -10.35 0.78 -32.50
CA PRO A 262 -11.72 0.49 -32.93
C PRO A 262 -11.90 -0.95 -33.41
N ASP A 263 -10.91 -1.49 -34.13
CA ASP A 263 -10.93 -2.85 -34.68
C ASP A 263 -10.88 -3.93 -33.59
N GLU A 264 -10.52 -3.57 -32.36
CA GLU A 264 -10.44 -4.46 -31.19
C GLU A 264 -11.48 -4.09 -30.13
N GLY A 265 -12.68 -3.71 -30.57
CA GLY A 265 -13.80 -3.43 -29.68
C GLY A 265 -13.61 -2.15 -28.86
N ASP A 266 -12.94 -1.15 -29.42
CA ASP A 266 -12.66 0.15 -28.79
C ASP A 266 -11.85 0.04 -27.48
N ARG A 267 -11.02 -1.01 -27.36
CA ARG A 267 -10.15 -1.19 -26.19
C ARG A 267 -9.18 -0.02 -26.03
N TYR A 268 -8.72 0.16 -24.80
CA TYR A 268 -7.61 1.07 -24.50
C TYR A 268 -6.33 0.63 -25.22
N LEU A 269 -5.48 1.60 -25.54
CA LEU A 269 -4.07 1.31 -25.82
C LEU A 269 -3.38 0.86 -24.53
N THR A 270 -2.44 -0.07 -24.68
CA THR A 270 -1.50 -0.43 -23.61
C THR A 270 -0.43 0.65 -23.45
N TYR A 271 0.29 0.65 -22.32
CA TYR A 271 1.43 1.56 -22.11
C TYR A 271 2.49 1.42 -23.20
N ARG A 272 2.72 0.20 -23.72
CA ARG A 272 3.64 -0.06 -24.83
C ARG A 272 3.16 0.58 -26.13
N GLU A 273 1.88 0.39 -26.47
CA GLU A 273 1.31 1.01 -27.68
C GLU A 273 1.24 2.54 -27.57
N LEU A 274 1.04 3.08 -26.36
CA LEU A 274 1.16 4.51 -26.09
C LEU A 274 2.59 4.98 -26.32
N ALA A 275 3.61 4.25 -25.86
CA ALA A 275 5.00 4.59 -26.12
C ALA A 275 5.31 4.64 -27.63
N GLU A 276 4.79 3.68 -28.41
CA GLU A 276 5.01 3.62 -29.86
C GLU A 276 4.29 4.72 -30.66
N ARG A 277 3.20 5.30 -30.13
CA ARG A 277 2.33 6.23 -30.88
C ARG A 277 2.32 7.65 -30.33
N LEU A 278 2.14 7.80 -29.02
CA LEU A 278 2.05 9.09 -28.36
C LEU A 278 3.42 9.79 -28.34
N ILE A 279 4.49 9.07 -28.00
CA ILE A 279 5.82 9.69 -27.84
C ILE A 279 6.34 10.26 -29.17
N PRO A 280 6.31 9.51 -30.31
CA PRO A 280 6.70 10.09 -31.61
C PRO A 280 5.85 11.29 -32.01
N TYR A 281 4.54 11.23 -31.77
CA TYR A 281 3.62 12.34 -32.04
C TYR A 281 4.00 13.59 -31.25
N VAL A 282 4.18 13.46 -29.93
CA VAL A 282 4.57 14.58 -29.04
C VAL A 282 5.93 15.15 -29.47
N LYS A 283 6.87 14.28 -29.87
CA LYS A 283 8.18 14.67 -30.38
C LYS A 283 8.09 15.46 -31.68
N GLU A 284 7.30 14.98 -32.64
CA GLU A 284 7.06 15.65 -33.93
C GLU A 284 6.44 17.05 -33.72
N MET A 285 5.50 17.15 -32.79
CA MET A 285 4.84 18.41 -32.44
C MET A 285 5.75 19.39 -31.68
N GLY A 286 6.89 18.93 -31.16
CA GLY A 286 7.92 19.77 -30.53
C GLY A 286 7.67 20.14 -29.07
N TYR A 287 6.79 19.42 -28.36
CA TYR A 287 6.62 19.61 -26.92
C TYR A 287 7.84 19.11 -26.13
N THR A 288 8.05 19.67 -24.94
CA THR A 288 9.15 19.26 -24.06
C THR A 288 8.69 18.29 -22.97
N HIS A 289 7.41 18.29 -22.63
CA HIS A 289 6.84 17.41 -21.61
C HIS A 289 5.47 16.87 -22.03
N ILE A 290 5.13 15.70 -21.49
CA ILE A 290 3.77 15.17 -21.43
C ILE A 290 3.27 15.33 -20.00
N GLU A 291 2.08 15.90 -19.81
CA GLU A 291 1.38 15.87 -18.51
C GLU A 291 0.25 14.86 -18.59
N LEU A 292 0.28 13.88 -17.70
CA LEU A 292 -0.72 12.82 -17.66
C LEU A 292 -1.78 13.18 -16.62
N LEU A 293 -3.06 13.15 -17.03
CA LEU A 293 -4.16 13.04 -16.05
C LEU A 293 -3.91 11.82 -15.14
N PRO A 294 -4.52 11.77 -13.93
CA PRO A 294 -4.08 10.83 -12.90
C PRO A 294 -4.04 9.38 -13.37
N VAL A 295 -2.85 8.80 -13.34
CA VAL A 295 -2.60 7.41 -13.74
C VAL A 295 -2.64 6.44 -12.56
N MET A 296 -2.82 6.92 -11.32
CA MET A 296 -3.00 6.07 -10.14
C MET A 296 -4.23 5.18 -10.31
N GLU A 297 -4.28 4.02 -9.66
CA GLU A 297 -5.43 3.13 -9.78
C GLU A 297 -6.72 3.77 -9.20
N HIS A 298 -7.77 3.76 -10.02
CA HIS A 298 -9.06 4.40 -9.73
C HIS A 298 -10.21 3.51 -10.24
N PRO A 299 -11.34 3.41 -9.53
CA PRO A 299 -12.38 2.44 -9.87
C PRO A 299 -13.24 2.87 -11.06
N PHE A 300 -13.40 4.17 -11.29
CA PHE A 300 -14.36 4.71 -12.25
C PHE A 300 -13.69 5.59 -13.29
N SER A 301 -13.69 5.19 -14.57
CA SER A 301 -13.06 5.96 -15.66
C SER A 301 -13.69 7.35 -15.85
N GLY A 302 -14.96 7.54 -15.45
CA GLY A 302 -15.64 8.83 -15.56
C GLY A 302 -15.16 9.89 -14.56
N SER A 303 -14.33 9.52 -13.58
CA SER A 303 -13.62 10.50 -12.73
C SER A 303 -12.39 11.10 -13.41
N TRP A 304 -12.02 10.59 -14.60
CA TRP A 304 -10.79 10.90 -15.32
C TRP A 304 -9.50 10.62 -14.53
N GLY A 305 -9.60 9.84 -13.45
CA GLY A 305 -8.51 9.52 -12.55
C GLY A 305 -8.54 10.27 -11.22
N TYR A 306 -9.29 11.36 -11.08
CA TYR A 306 -9.28 12.21 -9.87
C TYR A 306 -9.97 11.59 -8.63
N GLN A 307 -10.49 10.37 -8.72
CA GLN A 307 -10.99 9.61 -7.57
C GLN A 307 -10.16 8.35 -7.38
N VAL A 308 -8.97 8.53 -6.82
CA VAL A 308 -7.94 7.48 -6.65
C VAL A 308 -8.25 6.54 -5.49
N THR A 309 -7.98 5.25 -5.67
CA THR A 309 -8.09 4.22 -4.62
C THR A 309 -6.81 3.41 -4.41
N GLY A 310 -5.95 3.29 -5.43
CA GLY A 310 -4.62 2.68 -5.33
C GLY A 310 -3.53 3.68 -5.67
N PHE A 311 -2.99 4.33 -4.64
CA PHE A 311 -2.09 5.48 -4.79
C PHE A 311 -0.68 5.08 -5.27
N PHE A 312 -0.25 3.85 -4.97
CA PHE A 312 1.10 3.35 -5.22
C PHE A 312 1.19 2.43 -6.46
N ALA A 313 0.24 2.50 -7.38
CA ALA A 313 0.29 1.74 -8.63
C ALA A 313 -0.28 2.53 -9.80
N PRO A 314 0.29 2.39 -11.01
CA PRO A 314 -0.35 2.82 -12.23
C PRO A 314 -1.59 1.95 -12.48
N THR A 315 -2.62 2.52 -13.08
CA THR A 315 -3.86 1.82 -13.34
C THR A 315 -3.63 0.63 -14.28
N SER A 316 -4.16 -0.52 -13.87
CA SER A 316 -4.08 -1.78 -14.60
C SER A 316 -4.80 -1.78 -15.96
N ARG A 317 -5.60 -0.74 -16.25
CA ARG A 317 -6.33 -0.58 -17.53
C ARG A 317 -5.42 -0.62 -18.75
N PHE A 318 -4.19 -0.14 -18.62
CA PHE A 318 -3.26 0.01 -19.75
C PHE A 318 -2.09 -0.99 -19.72
N GLY A 319 -2.04 -1.87 -18.72
CA GLY A 319 -0.98 -2.87 -18.61
C GLY A 319 -0.36 -2.95 -17.21
N ALA A 320 0.78 -3.63 -17.14
CA ALA A 320 1.48 -3.87 -15.88
C ALA A 320 2.38 -2.67 -15.48
N PRO A 321 2.76 -2.55 -14.20
CA PRO A 321 3.64 -1.47 -13.73
C PRO A 321 4.93 -1.28 -14.52
N HIS A 322 5.64 -2.37 -14.87
CA HIS A 322 6.86 -2.30 -15.67
C HIS A 322 6.63 -1.75 -17.09
N GLU A 323 5.43 -1.87 -17.63
CA GLU A 323 5.10 -1.28 -18.94
C GLU A 323 4.92 0.22 -18.85
N PHE A 324 4.40 0.73 -17.73
CA PHE A 324 4.39 2.17 -17.46
C PHE A 324 5.80 2.72 -17.24
N LYS A 325 6.68 1.98 -16.55
CA LYS A 325 8.11 2.33 -16.46
C LYS A 325 8.74 2.41 -17.85
N ALA A 326 8.49 1.44 -18.72
CA ALA A 326 8.95 1.46 -20.10
C ALA A 326 8.45 2.66 -20.92
N PHE A 327 7.21 3.10 -20.68
CA PHE A 327 6.68 4.32 -21.29
C PHE A 327 7.46 5.57 -20.85
N VAL A 328 7.73 5.71 -19.56
CA VAL A 328 8.50 6.85 -19.02
C VAL A 328 9.96 6.82 -19.49
N ASP A 329 10.60 5.64 -19.48
CA ASP A 329 11.96 5.43 -19.96
C ASP A 329 12.11 5.86 -21.43
N GLU A 330 11.14 5.46 -22.28
CA GLU A 330 11.14 5.89 -23.68
C GLU A 330 10.91 7.40 -23.83
N CYS A 331 10.06 8.03 -23.01
CA CYS A 331 9.93 9.50 -22.99
C CYS A 331 11.30 10.15 -22.73
N HIS A 332 12.00 9.71 -21.70
CA HIS A 332 13.31 10.27 -21.32
C HIS A 332 14.37 10.04 -22.39
N ARG A 333 14.41 8.85 -23.00
CA ARG A 333 15.31 8.56 -24.14
C ARG A 333 15.03 9.41 -25.36
N GLN A 334 13.78 9.83 -25.56
CA GLN A 334 13.38 10.79 -26.59
C GLN A 334 13.52 12.25 -26.13
N GLY A 335 14.04 12.50 -24.91
CA GLY A 335 14.23 13.84 -24.35
C GLY A 335 12.91 14.57 -24.08
N ILE A 336 11.90 13.84 -23.61
CA ILE A 336 10.58 14.34 -23.23
C ILE A 336 10.39 14.05 -21.75
N GLY A 337 10.07 15.07 -20.95
CA GLY A 337 9.77 14.87 -19.54
C GLY A 337 8.33 14.42 -19.30
N VAL A 338 8.08 13.77 -18.17
CA VAL A 338 6.76 13.29 -17.79
C VAL A 338 6.31 13.97 -16.49
N LEU A 339 5.20 14.71 -16.57
CA LEU A 339 4.48 15.24 -15.43
C LEU A 339 3.25 14.39 -15.15
N LEU A 340 2.84 14.37 -13.90
CA LEU A 340 1.73 13.55 -13.43
C LEU A 340 0.78 14.39 -12.59
N ASP A 341 -0.51 14.36 -12.93
CA ASP A 341 -1.56 14.86 -12.08
C ASP A 341 -1.68 13.99 -10.84
N TRP A 342 -1.26 14.54 -9.72
CA TRP A 342 -1.24 13.89 -8.42
C TRP A 342 -2.38 14.41 -7.55
N VAL A 343 -3.08 13.50 -6.88
CA VAL A 343 -4.39 13.77 -6.25
C VAL A 343 -4.32 13.60 -4.72
N PRO A 344 -3.64 14.51 -3.98
CA PRO A 344 -3.54 14.45 -2.52
C PRO A 344 -4.73 15.08 -1.80
N GLY A 345 -5.65 15.72 -2.52
CA GLY A 345 -6.70 16.55 -1.91
C GLY A 345 -7.84 15.75 -1.28
N HIS A 346 -8.18 14.60 -1.86
CA HIS A 346 -9.34 13.80 -1.48
C HIS A 346 -9.25 12.37 -2.02
N PHE A 347 -10.16 11.51 -1.55
CA PHE A 347 -10.33 10.13 -2.02
C PHE A 347 -11.81 9.71 -1.94
N PRO A 348 -12.28 8.76 -2.77
CA PRO A 348 -13.69 8.40 -2.81
C PRO A 348 -14.12 7.52 -1.62
N LYS A 349 -15.43 7.34 -1.46
CA LYS A 349 -16.04 6.57 -0.35
C LYS A 349 -16.12 5.06 -0.60
N ASP A 350 -15.45 4.56 -1.62
CA ASP A 350 -15.43 3.14 -1.96
C ASP A 350 -15.04 2.27 -0.75
N ALA A 351 -15.96 1.43 -0.31
CA ALA A 351 -15.82 0.66 0.94
C ALA A 351 -14.63 -0.31 0.91
N PHE A 352 -14.14 -0.71 -0.27
CA PHE A 352 -12.97 -1.57 -0.42
C PHE A 352 -11.63 -0.82 -0.24
N ALA A 353 -11.62 0.52 -0.22
CA ALA A 353 -10.40 1.34 -0.18
C ALA A 353 -10.23 2.05 1.18
N LEU A 354 -9.70 3.28 1.19
CA LEU A 354 -9.26 4.00 2.40
C LEU A 354 -10.39 4.44 3.36
N ALA A 355 -11.62 4.58 2.88
CA ALA A 355 -12.74 5.07 3.69
C ALA A 355 -13.00 4.19 4.92
N GLN A 356 -12.98 4.76 6.12
CA GLN A 356 -13.16 4.03 7.39
C GLN A 356 -12.28 2.76 7.49
N PHE A 357 -11.02 2.88 7.10
CA PHE A 357 -10.15 1.74 6.79
C PHE A 357 -10.14 0.63 7.85
N ASP A 358 -10.01 0.99 9.14
CA ASP A 358 -9.95 0.06 10.27
C ASP A 358 -11.23 0.05 11.14
N GLY A 359 -12.32 0.58 10.59
CA GLY A 359 -13.59 0.81 11.31
C GLY A 359 -13.67 2.17 12.01
N THR A 360 -12.67 3.03 11.85
CA THR A 360 -12.66 4.43 12.29
C THR A 360 -12.29 5.36 11.13
N SER A 361 -12.50 6.67 11.29
CA SER A 361 -11.93 7.67 10.38
C SER A 361 -10.42 7.74 10.53
N LEU A 362 -9.73 6.89 9.75
CA LEU A 362 -8.29 6.66 9.84
C LEU A 362 -7.52 7.63 8.96
N TYR A 363 -7.78 7.57 7.65
CA TYR A 363 -7.16 8.43 6.64
C TYR A 363 -7.89 9.76 6.51
N GLU A 364 -9.21 9.74 6.62
CA GLU A 364 -10.06 10.93 6.65
C GLU A 364 -10.18 11.54 8.04
N HIS A 365 -10.50 12.84 8.09
CA HIS A 365 -10.80 13.50 9.36
C HIS A 365 -12.18 13.06 9.89
N ALA A 366 -12.28 12.78 11.20
CA ALA A 366 -13.51 12.25 11.82
C ALA A 366 -14.68 13.25 11.84
N ASP A 367 -14.39 14.55 11.94
CA ASP A 367 -15.40 15.60 11.77
C ASP A 367 -15.70 15.81 10.27
N PRO A 368 -16.92 15.52 9.78
CA PRO A 368 -17.26 15.62 8.36
C PRO A 368 -17.20 17.06 7.83
N ARG A 369 -17.23 18.09 8.70
CA ARG A 369 -17.04 19.48 8.28
C ARG A 369 -15.62 19.77 7.81
N GLN A 370 -14.67 18.91 8.17
CA GLN A 370 -13.27 18.97 7.75
C GLN A 370 -12.87 17.76 6.89
N GLY A 371 -13.55 16.63 7.06
CA GLY A 371 -13.22 15.35 6.42
C GLY A 371 -13.99 15.01 5.14
N GLU A 372 -14.85 15.91 4.63
CA GLU A 372 -15.72 15.60 3.48
C GLU A 372 -15.90 16.80 2.52
N HIS A 373 -15.71 16.56 1.23
CA HIS A 373 -16.24 17.42 0.17
C HIS A 373 -17.64 16.96 -0.20
N ARG A 374 -18.66 17.58 0.41
CA ARG A 374 -20.07 17.15 0.26
C ARG A 374 -20.57 17.21 -1.18
N GLU A 375 -20.22 18.26 -1.92
CA GLU A 375 -20.62 18.42 -3.33
C GLU A 375 -20.03 17.33 -4.23
N TRP A 376 -18.83 16.83 -3.90
CA TRP A 376 -18.15 15.79 -4.67
C TRP A 376 -18.45 14.37 -4.17
N GLY A 377 -18.99 14.25 -2.95
CA GLY A 377 -19.24 12.97 -2.30
C GLY A 377 -17.97 12.23 -1.87
N THR A 378 -16.85 12.93 -1.70
CA THR A 378 -15.53 12.34 -1.38
C THR A 378 -15.02 12.74 0.01
N LEU A 379 -14.04 12.01 0.51
CA LEU A 379 -13.41 12.23 1.81
C LEU A 379 -12.09 13.01 1.67
N ILE A 380 -11.76 13.81 2.68
CA ILE A 380 -10.56 14.65 2.74
C ILE A 380 -9.57 14.00 3.69
N PHE A 381 -8.30 13.90 3.27
CA PHE A 381 -7.23 13.38 4.12
C PHE A 381 -7.04 14.21 5.40
N ASN A 382 -6.77 13.53 6.51
CA ASN A 382 -6.41 14.17 7.77
C ASN A 382 -4.92 14.56 7.78
N TYR A 383 -4.58 15.68 7.15
CA TYR A 383 -3.20 16.16 7.00
C TYR A 383 -2.47 16.38 8.33
N GLY A 384 -3.19 16.64 9.42
CA GLY A 384 -2.63 16.82 10.76
C GLY A 384 -2.14 15.52 11.39
N ARG A 385 -2.52 14.36 10.84
CA ARG A 385 -2.10 13.04 11.33
C ARG A 385 -0.80 12.60 10.67
N ASN A 386 0.22 12.35 11.48
CA ASN A 386 1.57 12.03 11.02
C ASN A 386 1.62 10.89 9.99
N GLU A 387 0.93 9.79 10.25
CA GLU A 387 0.95 8.61 9.38
C GLU A 387 0.26 8.87 8.03
N VAL A 388 -0.79 9.69 8.03
CA VAL A 388 -1.52 10.10 6.80
C VAL A 388 -0.65 11.06 5.98
N ARG A 389 -0.02 12.03 6.65
CA ARG A 389 0.95 12.93 6.01
C ARG A 389 2.12 12.15 5.41
N ASN A 390 2.63 11.15 6.13
CA ASN A 390 3.69 10.28 5.64
C ASN A 390 3.25 9.46 4.43
N PHE A 391 2.03 8.90 4.44
CA PHE A 391 1.47 8.17 3.30
C PHE A 391 1.53 9.04 2.03
N LEU A 392 1.07 10.28 2.10
CA LEU A 392 1.06 11.20 0.95
C LEU A 392 2.47 11.64 0.53
N ILE A 393 3.35 12.03 1.46
CA ILE A 393 4.72 12.44 1.13
C ILE A 393 5.51 11.29 0.52
N SER A 394 5.38 10.09 1.09
CA SER A 394 6.04 8.89 0.57
C SER A 394 5.45 8.51 -0.80
N ASN A 395 4.16 8.76 -1.04
CA ASN A 395 3.54 8.54 -2.34
C ASN A 395 4.05 9.49 -3.43
N ALA A 396 4.21 10.78 -3.12
CA ALA A 396 4.81 11.73 -4.05
C ALA A 396 6.23 11.28 -4.45
N LEU A 397 7.06 10.96 -3.46
CA LEU A 397 8.42 10.46 -3.71
C LEU A 397 8.46 9.10 -4.41
N PHE A 398 7.47 8.24 -4.19
CA PHE A 398 7.35 6.96 -4.89
C PHE A 398 7.25 7.18 -6.41
N TRP A 399 6.42 8.11 -6.87
CA TRP A 399 6.31 8.40 -8.30
C TRP A 399 7.60 8.98 -8.88
N LEU A 400 8.24 9.91 -8.15
CA LEU A 400 9.50 10.52 -8.58
C LEU A 400 10.67 9.52 -8.62
N ARG A 401 10.70 8.53 -7.70
CA ARG A 401 11.81 7.57 -7.54
C ARG A 401 11.63 6.26 -8.28
N GLU A 402 10.45 5.66 -8.16
CA GLU A 402 10.22 4.30 -8.65
C GLU A 402 9.75 4.32 -10.11
N TYR A 403 9.18 5.44 -10.56
CA TYR A 403 8.68 5.64 -11.93
C TYR A 403 9.39 6.78 -12.66
N HIS A 404 10.43 7.38 -12.05
CA HIS A 404 11.24 8.46 -12.60
C HIS A 404 10.45 9.69 -13.08
N ILE A 405 9.22 9.89 -12.60
CA ILE A 405 8.39 11.04 -12.97
C ILE A 405 9.15 12.35 -12.70
N ASP A 406 9.05 13.32 -13.61
CA ASP A 406 9.81 14.58 -13.54
C ASP A 406 9.09 15.65 -12.74
N GLY A 407 7.79 15.54 -12.56
CA GLY A 407 7.04 16.46 -11.72
C GLY A 407 5.61 16.08 -11.45
N LEU A 408 5.04 16.74 -10.45
CA LEU A 408 3.70 16.49 -9.95
C LEU A 408 2.87 17.76 -10.07
N ARG A 409 1.71 17.68 -10.72
CA ARG A 409 0.71 18.74 -10.76
C ARG A 409 -0.40 18.43 -9.77
N VAL A 410 -0.73 19.38 -8.90
CA VAL A 410 -1.83 19.27 -7.95
C VAL A 410 -3.00 20.13 -8.43
N ASP A 411 -4.11 19.46 -8.73
CA ASP A 411 -5.38 20.11 -9.08
C ASP A 411 -6.13 20.63 -7.85
N ALA A 412 -6.94 21.67 -8.03
CA ALA A 412 -7.87 22.19 -7.04
C ALA A 412 -7.23 22.44 -5.67
N VAL A 413 -6.04 23.05 -5.61
CA VAL A 413 -5.30 23.28 -4.33
C VAL A 413 -6.14 24.09 -3.34
N ALA A 414 -7.02 24.97 -3.82
CA ALA A 414 -7.98 25.70 -3.01
C ALA A 414 -8.85 24.78 -2.13
N SER A 415 -9.20 23.57 -2.61
CA SER A 415 -9.98 22.58 -1.87
C SER A 415 -9.27 22.09 -0.60
N MET A 416 -7.94 22.12 -0.61
CA MET A 416 -7.11 21.74 0.52
C MET A 416 -6.89 22.92 1.47
N LEU A 417 -6.62 24.11 0.92
CA LEU A 417 -6.20 25.30 1.68
C LEU A 417 -7.30 25.91 2.56
N TYR A 418 -8.57 25.66 2.23
CA TYR A 418 -9.70 26.35 2.87
C TYR A 418 -10.64 25.39 3.60
N LEU A 419 -10.88 25.66 4.88
CA LEU A 419 -11.85 24.95 5.72
C LEU A 419 -13.30 25.26 5.30
N ASP A 420 -13.54 26.36 4.58
CA ASP A 420 -14.85 26.78 4.07
C ASP A 420 -15.07 26.43 2.58
N TYR A 421 -14.16 25.70 1.93
CA TYR A 421 -14.27 25.36 0.50
C TYR A 421 -15.58 24.62 0.18
N SER A 422 -16.40 25.20 -0.72
CA SER A 422 -17.74 24.70 -1.08
C SER A 422 -18.65 24.42 0.13
N ARG A 423 -18.58 25.24 1.18
CA ARG A 423 -19.42 25.11 2.40
C ARG A 423 -20.15 26.41 2.71
N GLN A 424 -21.38 26.30 3.22
CA GLN A 424 -22.15 27.47 3.66
C GLN A 424 -21.74 27.90 5.07
N GLU A 425 -22.18 29.10 5.47
CA GLU A 425 -22.03 29.57 6.85
C GLU A 425 -22.67 28.59 7.84
N GLY A 426 -21.95 28.26 8.91
CA GLY A 426 -22.37 27.27 9.91
C GLY A 426 -22.06 25.81 9.55
N GLU A 427 -21.61 25.52 8.33
CA GLU A 427 -21.23 24.16 7.89
C GLU A 427 -19.74 23.84 8.01
N TRP A 428 -18.93 24.80 8.47
CA TRP A 428 -17.49 24.66 8.67
C TRP A 428 -17.05 25.22 10.02
N LEU A 429 -15.81 24.93 10.42
CA LEU A 429 -15.21 25.44 11.66
C LEU A 429 -13.93 26.23 11.34
N PRO A 430 -13.69 27.37 12.00
CA PRO A 430 -12.44 28.10 11.85
C PRO A 430 -11.25 27.34 12.44
N ASN A 431 -10.06 27.68 11.95
CA ASN A 431 -8.81 27.21 12.51
C ASN A 431 -8.58 27.79 13.92
N ARG A 432 -7.52 27.32 14.60
CA ARG A 432 -7.17 27.74 15.97
C ARG A 432 -6.93 29.25 16.16
N PHE A 433 -6.79 30.02 15.08
CA PHE A 433 -6.63 31.49 15.09
C PHE A 433 -7.90 32.24 14.64
N GLY A 434 -9.00 31.53 14.39
CA GLY A 434 -10.27 32.12 13.95
C GLY A 434 -10.38 32.33 12.44
N GLY A 435 -9.38 31.92 11.66
CA GLY A 435 -9.35 32.03 10.19
C GLY A 435 -9.93 30.82 9.47
N ARG A 436 -10.04 30.92 8.15
CA ARG A 436 -10.54 29.83 7.27
C ARG A 436 -9.46 28.95 6.69
N GLU A 437 -8.20 29.28 6.95
CA GLU A 437 -7.04 28.59 6.41
C GLU A 437 -6.88 27.23 7.08
N ASN A 438 -6.77 26.17 6.28
CA ASN A 438 -6.46 24.82 6.75
C ASN A 438 -4.96 24.71 7.03
N LEU A 439 -4.58 24.97 8.28
CA LEU A 439 -3.17 25.04 8.68
C LEU A 439 -2.42 23.72 8.46
N ASP A 440 -3.08 22.59 8.65
CA ASP A 440 -2.46 21.28 8.49
C ASP A 440 -2.20 20.97 7.01
N ALA A 441 -3.11 21.35 6.11
CA ALA A 441 -2.90 21.24 4.66
C ALA A 441 -1.78 22.17 4.17
N ILE A 442 -1.70 23.39 4.71
CA ILE A 442 -0.62 24.35 4.40
C ILE A 442 0.73 23.80 4.83
N ASP A 443 0.82 23.26 6.05
CA ASP A 443 2.05 22.66 6.58
C ASP A 443 2.45 21.43 5.76
N PHE A 444 1.50 20.57 5.43
CA PHE A 444 1.71 19.44 4.51
C PHE A 444 2.26 19.90 3.16
N MET A 445 1.66 20.89 2.50
CA MET A 445 2.14 21.36 1.19
C MET A 445 3.55 21.95 1.28
N ARG A 446 3.90 22.65 2.36
CA ARG A 446 5.27 23.14 2.61
C ARG A 446 6.25 21.99 2.80
N GLN A 447 5.88 21.00 3.61
CA GLN A 447 6.72 19.81 3.84
C GLN A 447 6.91 19.02 2.56
N LEU A 448 5.83 18.75 1.81
CA LEU A 448 5.85 18.08 0.51
C LEU A 448 6.85 18.73 -0.44
N ASN A 449 6.72 20.04 -0.67
CA ASN A 449 7.62 20.76 -1.57
C ASN A 449 9.06 20.76 -1.05
N THR A 450 9.27 20.94 0.25
CA THR A 450 10.63 20.89 0.83
C THR A 450 11.29 19.53 0.62
N VAL A 451 10.53 18.45 0.86
CA VAL A 451 11.02 17.08 0.77
C VAL A 451 11.23 16.66 -0.69
N THR A 452 10.27 16.89 -1.58
CA THR A 452 10.38 16.51 -3.00
C THR A 452 11.56 17.20 -3.69
N HIS A 453 11.70 18.51 -3.52
CA HIS A 453 12.83 19.27 -4.11
C HIS A 453 14.18 18.93 -3.47
N GLY A 454 14.22 18.54 -2.18
CA GLY A 454 15.45 18.16 -1.49
C GLY A 454 15.90 16.73 -1.79
N GLU A 455 14.95 15.79 -1.87
CA GLU A 455 15.21 14.37 -2.09
C GLU A 455 15.36 14.02 -3.58
N GLU A 456 14.67 14.75 -4.47
CA GLU A 456 14.69 14.55 -5.93
C GLU A 456 14.97 15.87 -6.66
N PRO A 457 16.25 16.32 -6.68
CA PRO A 457 16.63 17.59 -7.30
C PRO A 457 16.23 17.67 -8.78
N GLY A 458 15.74 18.84 -9.17
CA GLY A 458 15.26 19.07 -10.53
C GLY A 458 13.88 18.47 -10.80
N SER A 459 13.17 17.92 -9.81
CA SER A 459 11.73 17.67 -9.96
C SER A 459 10.94 18.99 -9.99
N ILE A 460 9.73 18.95 -10.56
CA ILE A 460 8.81 20.09 -10.62
C ILE A 460 7.57 19.80 -9.78
N THR A 461 7.07 20.81 -9.07
CA THR A 461 5.74 20.80 -8.49
C THR A 461 4.92 21.94 -9.09
N VAL A 462 3.75 21.60 -9.63
CA VAL A 462 2.82 22.53 -10.28
C VAL A 462 1.52 22.58 -9.48
N ALA A 463 0.93 23.76 -9.32
CA ALA A 463 -0.30 23.94 -8.57
C ALA A 463 -1.34 24.69 -9.40
N GLU A 464 -2.55 24.17 -9.45
CA GLU A 464 -3.75 24.92 -9.85
C GLU A 464 -4.41 25.47 -8.58
N GLU A 465 -4.41 26.80 -8.44
CA GLU A 465 -4.98 27.51 -7.29
C GLU A 465 -5.81 28.69 -7.80
N SER A 466 -7.10 28.69 -7.50
CA SER A 466 -8.10 29.56 -8.14
C SER A 466 -8.65 30.68 -7.24
N THR A 467 -8.02 30.98 -6.10
CA THR A 467 -8.52 31.95 -5.11
C THR A 467 -7.59 33.14 -4.88
N SER A 468 -6.48 33.23 -5.63
CA SER A 468 -5.43 34.24 -5.46
C SER A 468 -4.67 34.13 -4.14
N TRP A 469 -4.46 32.89 -3.67
CA TRP A 469 -3.58 32.64 -2.53
C TRP A 469 -2.18 33.18 -2.83
N PRO A 470 -1.58 33.99 -1.94
CA PRO A 470 -0.29 34.61 -2.22
C PRO A 470 0.85 33.59 -2.17
N SER A 471 1.90 33.80 -2.96
CA SER A 471 3.17 33.06 -2.86
C SER A 471 3.08 31.54 -3.11
N VAL A 472 2.09 31.07 -3.88
CA VAL A 472 1.93 29.64 -4.25
C VAL A 472 3.22 29.05 -4.84
N SER A 473 3.91 29.79 -5.71
CA SER A 473 5.15 29.36 -6.38
C SER A 473 6.42 30.02 -5.80
N ARG A 474 6.44 30.29 -4.49
CA ARG A 474 7.61 30.80 -3.77
C ARG A 474 8.20 29.72 -2.84
N PRO A 475 9.50 29.83 -2.48
CA PRO A 475 10.09 28.95 -1.47
C PRO A 475 9.31 28.95 -0.16
N ALA A 476 9.34 27.83 0.57
CA ALA A 476 8.60 27.67 1.82
C ALA A 476 9.19 28.43 3.02
N TYR A 477 10.44 28.91 2.92
CA TYR A 477 11.22 29.55 3.99
C TYR A 477 11.20 31.08 3.97
#